data_AF-A0A3A4RR00-F1
#
_entry.id   AF-A0A3A4RR00-F1
#
_cell.length_a   1.000
_cell.length_b   1.000
_cell.length_c   1.000
_cell.angle_alpha   90.00
_cell.angle_beta   90.00
_cell.angle_gamma   90.00
#
_symmetry.space_group_name_H-M   'P 1'
#
loop_
_entity.id
_entity.type
_entity.pdbx_description
1 polymer ?
#
loop_
_entity_poly.entity_id
_entity_poly.type
_entity_poly.pdbx_seq_one_letter_code
_entity_poly.pdbx_strand_id
1 'polypeptide(L)'
;FGAVGTAGQRCTTIRRLIVHESIFDRVKSALTNAYKSLRIGNPLDESIHMGPLIDRKAVDAFLNALKQVKKQGGELICGGNILTGSGYPSDCYVEPAIVIAENHFPIVQEETFAPILYMIPYSGPVSHAIRIQNSVRQGLSSSIFTNSIRNAEEFLSPCGSDCGLANVNMGTSGAEIGGAFGGEKETGGGRESGSDAWKAYMRRQTSAVNYGNRLPLAQGIQFDL
;
A
#
# COMPACT_ATOMS: atom_id res chain seq x y z
N PHE A 1 0.86 13.90 -0.20
CA PHE A 1 0.47 13.36 -1.53
C PHE A 1 0.02 11.90 -1.46
N GLY A 2 0.87 10.94 -1.07
CA GLY A 2 0.54 9.50 -1.15
C GLY A 2 -0.72 9.01 -0.42
N ALA A 3 -1.22 9.75 0.59
CA ALA A 3 -2.46 9.42 1.29
C ALA A 3 -3.74 10.03 0.65
N VAL A 4 -3.61 11.18 -0.04
CA VAL A 4 -4.76 11.98 -0.51
C VAL A 4 -4.91 12.01 -2.03
N GLY A 5 -3.84 11.68 -2.77
CA GLY A 5 -3.88 11.62 -4.22
C GLY A 5 -4.95 10.62 -4.68
N THR A 6 -5.72 11.00 -5.70
CA THR A 6 -6.86 10.21 -6.21
C THR A 6 -7.89 9.90 -5.12
N ALA A 7 -8.06 10.82 -4.14
CA ALA A 7 -8.95 10.67 -2.99
C ALA A 7 -8.74 9.36 -2.21
N GLY A 8 -7.49 8.87 -2.14
CA GLY A 8 -7.17 7.62 -1.44
C GLY A 8 -7.70 6.36 -2.11
N GLN A 9 -8.04 6.44 -3.40
CA GLN A 9 -8.61 5.37 -4.22
C GLN A 9 -7.56 4.72 -5.14
N ARG A 10 -6.29 4.69 -4.70
CA ARG A 10 -5.26 3.83 -5.30
C ARG A 10 -5.09 2.59 -4.43
N CYS A 11 -4.83 1.44 -5.04
CA CYS A 11 -4.34 0.26 -4.30
C CYS A 11 -3.05 0.58 -3.53
N THR A 12 -2.21 1.48 -4.03
CA THR A 12 -0.96 1.93 -3.39
C THR A 12 -1.11 3.15 -2.47
N THR A 13 -2.32 3.53 -2.08
CA THR A 13 -2.56 4.66 -1.16
C THR A 13 -1.87 4.43 0.19
N ILE A 14 -1.23 5.45 0.75
CA ILE A 14 -0.72 5.39 2.13
C ILE A 14 -1.90 5.47 3.09
N ARG A 15 -2.25 4.36 3.72
CA ARG A 15 -3.34 4.30 4.73
C ARG A 15 -2.84 4.25 6.16
N ARG A 16 -1.63 3.72 6.40
CA ARG A 16 -0.97 3.67 7.71
C ARG A 16 0.37 4.38 7.64
N LEU A 17 0.64 5.24 8.61
CA LEU A 17 1.90 5.94 8.79
C LEU A 17 2.46 5.60 10.17
N ILE A 18 3.52 4.80 10.19
CA ILE A 18 4.17 4.33 11.42
C ILE A 18 5.34 5.28 11.71
N VAL A 19 5.25 6.06 12.79
CA VAL A 19 6.17 7.18 13.07
C VAL A 19 6.86 6.99 14.41
N HIS A 20 8.18 7.18 14.43
CA HIS A 20 8.96 7.05 15.67
C HIS A 20 8.55 8.15 16.65
N GLU A 21 8.37 7.80 17.92
CA GLU A 21 7.88 8.69 18.98
C GLU A 21 8.66 10.02 19.05
N SER A 22 9.98 9.96 18.83
CA SER A 22 10.88 11.14 18.91
C SER A 22 10.59 12.22 17.85
N ILE A 23 9.84 11.91 16.80
CA ILE A 23 9.45 12.86 15.75
C ILE A 23 7.93 12.91 15.52
N PHE A 24 7.14 12.19 16.31
CA PHE A 24 5.72 12.00 16.08
C PHE A 24 4.96 13.33 16.02
N ASP A 25 5.14 14.19 17.02
CA ASP A 25 4.44 15.47 17.08
C ASP A 25 4.85 16.42 15.94
N ARG A 26 6.14 16.43 15.57
CA ARG A 26 6.61 17.23 14.44
C ARG A 26 5.95 16.79 13.13
N VAL A 27 5.87 15.47 12.90
CA VAL A 27 5.22 14.91 11.71
C VAL A 27 3.72 15.17 11.73
N LYS A 28 3.05 14.97 12.88
CA LYS A 28 1.63 15.27 13.09
C LYS A 28 1.31 16.71 12.70
N SER A 29 2.00 17.68 13.30
CA SER A 29 1.77 19.10 13.02
C SER A 29 2.02 19.46 11.56
N ALA A 30 3.09 18.95 10.95
CA ALA A 30 3.38 19.20 9.54
C ALA A 30 2.29 18.64 8.61
N LEU A 31 1.81 17.42 8.86
CA LEU A 31 0.76 16.79 8.07
C LEU A 31 -0.59 17.49 8.25
N THR A 32 -0.99 17.81 9.48
CA THR A 32 -2.23 18.54 9.74
C THR A 32 -2.24 19.90 9.03
N ASN A 33 -1.11 20.62 9.04
CA ASN A 33 -1.00 21.88 8.31
C ASN A 33 -1.08 21.69 6.78
N ALA A 34 -0.42 20.65 6.25
CA ALA A 34 -0.53 20.34 4.83
C ALA A 34 -1.96 19.98 4.42
N TYR A 35 -2.69 19.22 5.24
CA TYR A 35 -4.08 18.85 4.95
C TYR A 35 -5.01 20.07 4.88
N LYS A 36 -4.80 21.09 5.73
CA LYS A 36 -5.56 22.35 5.68
C LYS A 36 -5.40 23.13 4.37
N SER A 37 -4.27 22.95 3.67
CA SER A 37 -4.01 23.60 2.37
C SER A 37 -4.57 22.86 1.16
N LEU A 38 -5.24 21.72 1.35
CA LEU A 38 -5.78 20.93 0.24
C LEU A 38 -6.99 21.61 -0.38
N ARG A 39 -6.84 22.09 -1.61
CA ARG A 39 -7.95 22.40 -2.52
C ARG A 39 -8.64 21.13 -3.01
N ILE A 40 -9.94 21.02 -2.73
CA ILE A 40 -10.81 19.89 -3.07
C ILE A 40 -11.90 20.43 -4.01
N GLY A 41 -12.23 19.72 -5.09
CA GLY A 41 -13.18 20.22 -6.07
C GLY A 41 -13.18 19.45 -7.39
N ASN A 42 -13.65 20.09 -8.46
CA ASN A 42 -13.77 19.49 -9.78
C ASN A 42 -12.41 18.96 -10.28
N PRO A 43 -12.27 17.66 -10.60
CA PRO A 43 -11.01 17.08 -11.04
C PRO A 43 -10.51 17.57 -12.40
N LEU A 44 -11.31 18.33 -13.16
CA LEU A 44 -10.89 18.98 -14.41
C LEU A 44 -10.13 20.30 -14.18
N ASP A 45 -10.16 20.85 -12.97
CA ASP A 45 -9.42 22.06 -12.60
C ASP A 45 -8.04 21.65 -12.07
N GLU A 46 -6.98 22.03 -12.79
CA GLU A 46 -5.58 21.71 -12.46
C GLU A 46 -5.12 22.28 -11.11
N SER A 47 -5.81 23.29 -10.58
CA SER A 47 -5.52 23.82 -9.26
C SER A 47 -5.98 22.88 -8.13
N ILE A 48 -6.92 21.97 -8.39
CA ILE A 48 -7.47 21.06 -7.39
C ILE A 48 -6.52 19.90 -7.12
N HIS A 49 -6.29 19.60 -5.84
CA HIS A 49 -5.42 18.49 -5.44
C HIS A 49 -6.18 17.16 -5.32
N MET A 50 -7.48 17.21 -5.01
CA MET A 50 -8.29 16.02 -4.73
C MET A 50 -9.72 16.18 -5.27
N GLY A 51 -10.16 15.19 -6.05
CA GLY A 51 -11.54 15.07 -6.52
C GLY A 51 -12.45 14.31 -5.53
N PRO A 52 -13.63 13.86 -5.99
CA PRO A 52 -14.57 13.11 -5.16
C PRO A 52 -14.16 11.64 -4.99
N LEU A 53 -14.78 10.98 -4.01
CA LEU A 53 -14.93 9.52 -3.99
C LEU A 53 -15.82 9.05 -5.14
N ILE A 54 -15.70 7.78 -5.51
CA ILE A 54 -16.38 7.21 -6.67
C ILE A 54 -17.91 7.25 -6.57
N ASP A 55 -18.47 6.97 -5.38
CA ASP A 55 -19.91 6.92 -5.14
C ASP A 55 -20.28 7.13 -3.66
N ARG A 56 -21.58 7.14 -3.36
CA ARG A 56 -22.10 7.28 -1.99
C ARG A 56 -21.77 6.09 -1.09
N LYS A 57 -21.59 4.88 -1.62
CA LYS A 57 -21.20 3.71 -0.81
C LYS A 57 -19.79 3.87 -0.29
N ALA A 58 -18.88 4.44 -1.09
CA ALA A 58 -17.53 4.79 -0.66
C ALA A 58 -17.55 5.85 0.46
N VAL A 59 -18.47 6.81 0.38
CA VAL A 59 -18.69 7.82 1.45
C VAL A 59 -19.21 7.15 2.72
N ASP A 60 -20.19 6.26 2.62
CA ASP A 60 -20.73 5.51 3.77
C ASP A 60 -19.65 4.66 4.44
N ALA A 61 -18.80 3.99 3.63
CA ALA A 61 -17.66 3.22 4.13
C ALA A 61 -16.63 4.12 4.83
N PHE A 62 -16.31 5.28 4.25
CA PHE A 62 -15.45 6.30 4.85
C PHE A 62 -15.98 6.76 6.22
N LEU A 63 -17.24 7.15 6.30
CA LEU A 63 -17.88 7.58 7.55
C LEU A 63 -17.94 6.45 8.58
N ASN A 64 -18.25 5.22 8.15
CA ASN A 64 -18.27 4.07 9.05
C ASN A 64 -16.87 3.79 9.62
N ALA A 65 -15.80 3.86 8.81
CA ALA A 65 -14.44 3.67 9.28
C ALA A 65 -14.06 4.70 10.35
N LEU A 66 -14.39 5.98 10.14
CA LEU A 66 -14.16 7.03 11.13
C LEU A 66 -14.96 6.81 12.42
N LYS A 67 -16.21 6.33 12.32
CA LYS A 67 -17.02 5.95 13.47
C LYS A 67 -16.41 4.77 14.24
N GLN A 68 -15.96 3.73 13.53
CA GLN A 68 -15.36 2.54 14.14
C GLN A 68 -14.05 2.88 14.83
N VAL A 69 -13.15 3.64 14.19
CA VAL A 69 -11.85 3.98 14.78
C VAL A 69 -12.02 4.83 16.04
N LYS A 70 -12.97 5.78 16.04
CA LYS A 70 -13.31 6.54 17.25
C LYS A 70 -13.85 5.65 18.37
N LYS A 71 -14.72 4.68 18.05
CA LYS A 71 -15.22 3.69 19.02
C LYS A 71 -14.11 2.79 19.58
N GLN A 72 -13.09 2.51 18.78
CA GLN A 72 -11.92 1.70 19.16
C GLN A 72 -10.89 2.50 19.97
N GLY A 73 -11.07 3.82 20.14
CA GLY A 73 -10.19 4.68 20.93
C GLY A 73 -9.28 5.59 20.11
N GLY A 74 -9.43 5.62 18.79
CA GLY A 74 -8.68 6.52 17.92
C GLY A 74 -9.11 7.99 18.04
N GLU A 75 -8.16 8.88 17.81
CA GLU A 75 -8.34 10.33 17.88
C GLU A 75 -8.32 10.94 16.47
N LEU A 76 -9.45 11.51 16.05
CA LEU A 76 -9.53 12.24 14.78
C LEU A 76 -8.87 13.62 14.93
N ILE A 77 -7.78 13.85 14.20
CA ILE A 77 -6.98 15.08 14.28
C ILE A 77 -7.50 16.15 13.33
N CYS A 78 -7.89 15.77 12.11
CA CYS A 78 -8.48 16.70 11.13
C CYS A 78 -9.25 15.96 10.03
N GLY A 79 -10.11 16.71 9.34
CA GLY A 79 -10.94 16.23 8.23
C GLY A 79 -12.08 15.33 8.67
N GLY A 80 -12.53 14.44 7.80
CA GLY A 80 -13.57 13.46 8.12
C GLY A 80 -15.00 13.90 7.81
N ASN A 81 -15.19 15.09 7.23
CA ASN A 81 -16.51 15.62 6.91
C ASN A 81 -16.87 15.37 5.43
N ILE A 82 -18.18 15.32 5.14
CA ILE A 82 -18.69 15.45 3.77
C ILE A 82 -18.72 16.94 3.42
N LEU A 83 -18.24 17.27 2.22
CA LEU A 83 -18.29 18.63 1.68
C LEU A 83 -19.60 18.82 0.91
N THR A 84 -20.28 19.94 1.17
CA THR A 84 -21.57 20.28 0.57
C THR A 84 -21.54 21.69 -0.03
N GLY A 85 -22.39 21.95 -1.02
CA GLY A 85 -22.50 23.24 -1.69
C GLY A 85 -22.25 23.16 -3.20
N SER A 86 -22.35 24.30 -3.89
CA SER A 86 -22.30 24.37 -5.35
C SER A 86 -20.98 23.87 -5.97
N GLY A 87 -19.87 23.94 -5.24
CA GLY A 87 -18.58 23.40 -5.66
C GLY A 87 -18.46 21.87 -5.57
N TYR A 88 -19.44 21.21 -4.95
CA TYR A 88 -19.45 19.77 -4.68
C TYR A 88 -20.76 19.17 -5.20
N PRO A 89 -20.93 19.07 -6.53
CA PRO A 89 -22.20 18.70 -7.15
C PRO A 89 -22.63 17.25 -6.88
N SER A 90 -21.79 16.44 -6.24
CA SER A 90 -22.11 15.10 -5.76
C SER A 90 -21.96 15.04 -4.24
N ASP A 91 -22.74 14.21 -3.57
CA ASP A 91 -22.55 13.91 -2.14
C ASP A 91 -21.32 13.02 -1.88
N CYS A 92 -20.32 13.08 -2.77
CA CYS A 92 -19.13 12.21 -2.78
C CYS A 92 -17.82 12.96 -2.46
N TYR A 93 -17.88 14.25 -2.20
CA TYR A 93 -16.71 15.02 -1.79
C TYR A 93 -16.53 14.93 -0.27
N VAL A 94 -15.33 14.60 0.17
CA VAL A 94 -14.99 14.47 1.59
C VAL A 94 -13.72 15.21 1.92
N GLU A 95 -13.57 15.63 3.18
CA GLU A 95 -12.29 16.07 3.71
C GLU A 95 -11.44 14.86 4.08
N PRO A 96 -10.20 14.73 3.59
CA PRO A 96 -9.34 13.60 3.93
C PRO A 96 -9.01 13.62 5.42
N ALA A 97 -9.01 12.45 6.05
CA ALA A 97 -8.89 12.33 7.50
C ALA A 97 -7.49 11.93 7.95
N ILE A 98 -7.03 12.52 9.06
CA ILE A 98 -5.89 12.01 9.84
C ILE A 98 -6.39 11.55 11.19
N VAL A 99 -6.06 10.32 11.56
CA VAL A 99 -6.47 9.70 12.83
C VAL A 99 -5.25 9.15 13.54
N ILE A 100 -5.04 9.49 14.81
CA ILE A 100 -4.10 8.75 15.66
C ILE A 100 -4.80 7.48 16.11
N ALA A 101 -4.16 6.32 15.89
CA ALA A 101 -4.75 5.03 16.21
C ALA A 101 -3.68 4.03 16.65
N GLU A 102 -4.10 3.01 17.38
CA GLU A 102 -3.25 1.86 17.67
C GLU A 102 -3.35 0.84 16.54
N ASN A 103 -2.23 0.20 16.21
CA ASN A 103 -2.18 -0.75 15.11
C ASN A 103 -3.13 -1.94 15.33
N HIS A 104 -3.34 -2.39 16.57
CA HIS A 104 -4.16 -3.57 16.84
C HIS A 104 -5.67 -3.35 16.64
N PHE A 105 -6.10 -2.10 16.40
CA PHE A 105 -7.49 -1.77 16.13
C PHE A 105 -8.00 -2.46 14.85
N PRO A 106 -9.13 -3.20 14.88
CA PRO A 106 -9.63 -3.92 13.71
C PRO A 106 -9.76 -3.06 12.45
N ILE A 107 -10.26 -1.82 12.58
CA ILE A 107 -10.45 -0.94 11.41
C ILE A 107 -9.14 -0.45 10.79
N VAL A 108 -8.03 -0.48 11.54
CA VAL A 108 -6.69 -0.15 11.06
C VAL A 108 -6.09 -1.31 10.26
N GLN A 109 -6.56 -2.54 10.51
CA GLN A 109 -6.16 -3.75 9.78
C GLN A 109 -6.99 -3.98 8.50
N GLU A 110 -8.14 -3.32 8.38
CA GLU A 110 -9.05 -3.40 7.24
C GLU A 110 -8.73 -2.33 6.19
N GLU A 111 -8.87 -2.69 4.91
CA GLU A 111 -8.80 -1.70 3.85
C GLU A 111 -10.14 -0.96 3.73
N THR A 112 -10.13 0.33 4.06
CA THR A 112 -11.17 1.26 3.60
C THR A 112 -10.62 2.04 2.41
N PHE A 113 -11.25 1.90 1.24
CA PHE A 113 -10.81 2.50 -0.02
C PHE A 113 -11.16 4.00 -0.12
N ALA A 114 -10.70 4.78 0.86
CA ALA A 114 -11.00 6.19 1.06
C ALA A 114 -9.79 6.93 1.68
N PRO A 115 -9.76 8.28 1.73
CA PRO A 115 -8.58 9.03 2.14
C PRO A 115 -8.50 9.18 3.66
N ILE A 116 -8.24 8.06 4.34
CA ILE A 116 -8.00 7.99 5.79
C ILE A 116 -6.54 7.61 6.04
N LEU A 117 -5.83 8.44 6.79
CA LEU A 117 -4.45 8.18 7.22
C LEU A 117 -4.41 7.88 8.72
N TYR A 118 -4.13 6.64 9.09
CA TYR A 118 -3.87 6.23 10.46
C TYR A 118 -2.42 6.50 10.85
N MET A 119 -2.19 7.41 11.79
CA MET A 119 -0.87 7.67 12.39
C MET A 119 -0.67 6.77 13.61
N ILE A 120 0.36 5.94 13.56
CA ILE A 120 0.66 4.93 14.58
C ILE A 120 2.04 5.26 15.17
N PRO A 121 2.13 5.66 16.45
CA PRO A 121 3.43 5.86 17.08
C PRO A 121 4.13 4.52 17.30
N TYR A 122 5.45 4.50 17.20
CA TYR A 122 6.27 3.38 17.66
C TYR A 122 7.53 3.87 18.38
N SER A 123 8.12 2.99 19.17
CA SER A 123 9.37 3.24 19.90
C SER A 123 10.35 2.09 19.70
N GLY A 124 11.64 2.35 19.98
CA GLY A 124 12.70 1.36 19.89
C GLY A 124 13.24 1.13 18.47
N PRO A 125 13.79 -0.06 18.17
CA PRO A 125 14.48 -0.32 16.91
C PRO A 125 13.51 -0.38 15.72
N VAL A 126 14.04 -0.17 14.50
CA VAL A 126 13.25 -0.22 13.26
C VAL A 126 12.55 -1.57 13.05
N SER A 127 13.12 -2.68 13.54
CA SER A 127 12.46 -4.00 13.54
C SER A 127 11.08 -3.98 14.21
N HIS A 128 10.84 -3.10 15.20
CA HIS A 128 9.53 -2.94 15.80
C HIS A 128 8.52 -2.32 14.83
N ALA A 129 8.89 -1.24 14.13
CA ALA A 129 8.06 -0.66 13.09
C ALA A 129 7.77 -1.64 11.95
N ILE A 130 8.77 -2.46 11.57
CA ILE A 130 8.59 -3.51 10.55
C ILE A 130 7.55 -4.54 11.01
N ARG A 131 7.58 -5.00 12.27
CA ARG A 131 6.56 -5.90 12.81
C ARG A 131 5.15 -5.28 12.78
N ILE A 132 5.02 -4.00 13.11
CA ILE A 132 3.75 -3.26 13.00
C ILE A 132 3.30 -3.18 11.54
N GLN A 133 4.22 -2.90 10.60
CA GLN A 133 3.91 -2.84 9.17
C GLN A 133 3.43 -4.20 8.65
N ASN A 134 4.11 -5.28 9.02
CA ASN A 134 3.84 -6.64 8.59
C ASN A 134 2.61 -7.29 9.27
N SER A 135 2.02 -6.67 10.29
CA SER A 135 0.91 -7.29 11.04
C SER A 135 -0.41 -7.37 10.28
N VAL A 136 -0.56 -6.62 9.19
CA VAL A 136 -1.78 -6.62 8.39
C VAL A 136 -1.80 -7.79 7.43
N ARG A 137 -3.01 -8.16 7.01
CA ARG A 137 -3.26 -9.25 6.06
C ARG A 137 -2.85 -8.92 4.62
N GLN A 138 -2.82 -7.64 4.24
CA GLN A 138 -2.41 -7.17 2.91
C GLN A 138 -0.88 -7.08 2.80
N GLY A 139 -0.35 -7.11 1.57
CA GLY A 139 1.09 -7.11 1.30
C GLY A 139 1.47 -6.46 -0.02
N LEU A 140 0.83 -5.35 -0.41
CA LEU A 140 1.09 -4.70 -1.70
C LEU A 140 2.38 -3.88 -1.72
N SER A 141 2.39 -2.75 -1.01
CA SER A 141 3.48 -1.77 -1.07
C SER A 141 3.78 -1.17 0.30
N SER A 142 5.06 -0.98 0.59
CA SER A 142 5.57 -0.41 1.82
C SER A 142 6.70 0.58 1.54
N SER A 143 6.98 1.46 2.51
CA SER A 143 8.06 2.43 2.39
C SER A 143 8.64 2.80 3.75
N ILE A 144 9.95 3.00 3.80
CA ILE A 144 10.66 3.64 4.90
C ILE A 144 11.26 4.98 4.47
N PHE A 145 11.09 6.01 5.31
CA PHE A 145 11.81 7.28 5.16
C PHE A 145 12.90 7.35 6.23
N THR A 146 14.16 7.27 5.81
CA THR A 146 15.33 7.26 6.71
C THR A 146 16.61 7.69 6.00
N ASN A 147 17.53 8.28 6.76
CA ASN A 147 18.92 8.52 6.35
C ASN A 147 19.89 7.45 6.88
N SER A 148 19.40 6.48 7.66
CA SER A 148 20.22 5.36 8.14
C SER A 148 20.25 4.26 7.09
N ILE A 149 21.42 4.04 6.48
CA ILE A 149 21.62 2.92 5.55
C ILE A 149 21.31 1.57 6.21
N ARG A 150 21.63 1.41 7.51
CA ARG A 150 21.31 0.18 8.25
C ARG A 150 19.80 -0.06 8.34
N ASN A 151 19.02 0.99 8.59
CA ASN A 151 17.56 0.86 8.69
C ASN A 151 16.93 0.64 7.31
N ALA A 152 17.47 1.28 6.27
CA ALA A 152 17.05 1.07 4.89
C ALA A 152 17.28 -0.38 4.45
N GLU A 153 18.50 -0.91 4.67
CA GLU A 153 18.84 -2.29 4.32
C GLU A 153 18.08 -3.31 5.18
N GLU A 154 17.89 -3.07 6.48
CA GLU A 154 17.07 -3.94 7.33
C GLU A 154 15.62 -4.01 6.82
N PHE A 155 15.06 -2.88 6.38
CA PHE A 155 13.73 -2.80 5.80
C PHE A 155 13.59 -3.55 4.47
N LEU A 156 14.64 -3.57 3.65
CA LEU A 156 14.67 -4.29 2.36
C LEU A 156 15.16 -5.75 2.47
N SER A 157 15.65 -6.15 3.65
CA SER A 157 16.20 -7.48 3.89
C SER A 157 15.12 -8.58 3.90
N PRO A 158 15.50 -9.87 3.86
CA PRO A 158 14.55 -10.99 4.02
C PRO A 158 13.75 -11.00 5.33
N CYS A 159 14.21 -10.27 6.35
CA CYS A 159 13.51 -10.11 7.63
C CYS A 159 12.77 -8.76 7.73
N GLY A 160 12.78 -7.97 6.65
CA GLY A 160 12.24 -6.63 6.54
C GLY A 160 10.76 -6.62 6.17
N SER A 161 10.40 -5.73 5.26
CA SER A 161 9.02 -5.62 4.76
C SER A 161 8.59 -6.89 4.04
N ASP A 162 7.34 -7.30 4.29
CA ASP A 162 6.71 -8.46 3.61
C ASP A 162 5.80 -8.08 2.42
N CYS A 163 5.94 -6.86 1.91
CA CYS A 163 5.22 -6.40 0.72
C CYS A 163 5.91 -6.81 -0.59
N GLY A 164 5.15 -6.89 -1.68
CA GLY A 164 5.72 -7.11 -3.02
C GLY A 164 6.52 -5.92 -3.56
N LEU A 165 6.21 -4.71 -3.08
CA LEU A 165 6.97 -3.48 -3.32
C LEU A 165 7.48 -2.92 -1.99
N ALA A 166 8.78 -2.68 -1.87
CA ALA A 166 9.39 -2.09 -0.69
C ALA A 166 10.34 -0.95 -1.10
N ASN A 167 10.04 0.26 -0.64
CA ASN A 167 10.70 1.49 -1.08
C ASN A 167 11.50 2.18 0.05
N VAL A 168 12.54 2.93 -0.32
CA VAL A 168 13.30 3.79 0.60
C VAL A 168 13.23 5.24 0.11
N ASN A 169 12.82 6.15 0.99
CA ASN A 169 12.69 7.60 0.72
C ASN A 169 11.78 7.97 -0.47
N MET A 170 10.88 7.06 -0.84
CA MET A 170 9.82 7.26 -1.85
C MET A 170 8.51 6.70 -1.31
N GLY A 171 7.37 7.31 -1.64
CA GLY A 171 6.07 6.83 -1.16
C GLY A 171 5.68 5.43 -1.64
N THR A 172 4.58 4.88 -1.12
CA THR A 172 4.05 3.56 -1.51
C THR A 172 3.58 3.48 -2.97
N SER A 173 3.29 4.62 -3.61
CA SER A 173 2.99 4.67 -5.04
C SER A 173 4.24 4.74 -5.93
N GLY A 174 5.46 4.65 -5.37
CA GLY A 174 6.70 4.59 -6.13
C GLY A 174 6.84 3.24 -6.84
N ALA A 175 6.38 3.18 -8.09
CA ALA A 175 6.51 2.04 -8.99
C ALA A 175 6.54 2.56 -10.44
N GLU A 176 7.14 1.79 -11.34
CA GLU A 176 7.31 2.17 -12.75
C GLU A 176 7.16 0.96 -13.68
N ILE A 177 7.01 1.21 -14.99
CA ILE A 177 6.72 0.20 -16.01
C ILE A 177 7.77 -0.92 -16.06
N GLY A 178 9.04 -0.62 -15.76
CA GLY A 178 10.11 -1.61 -15.78
C GLY A 178 10.04 -2.66 -14.66
N GLY A 179 9.35 -2.34 -13.55
CA GLY A 179 9.23 -3.21 -12.39
C GLY A 179 8.05 -4.19 -12.47
N ALA A 180 8.19 -5.35 -11.83
CA ALA A 180 7.06 -6.25 -11.60
C ALA A 180 6.14 -5.64 -10.54
N PHE A 181 4.90 -5.30 -10.91
CA PHE A 181 3.92 -4.69 -10.02
C PHE A 181 3.00 -5.77 -9.42
N GLY A 182 2.87 -5.80 -8.10
CA GLY A 182 1.96 -6.70 -7.39
C GLY A 182 2.40 -6.91 -5.95
N GLY A 183 1.70 -7.77 -5.22
CA GLY A 183 1.88 -7.92 -3.78
C GLY A 183 1.70 -9.34 -3.28
N GLU A 184 2.04 -9.53 -2.02
CA GLU A 184 2.00 -10.79 -1.30
C GLU A 184 0.77 -10.90 -0.37
N LYS A 185 0.66 -12.01 0.37
CA LYS A 185 -0.41 -12.26 1.34
C LYS A 185 -1.80 -12.15 0.70
N GLU A 186 -2.77 -11.50 1.36
CA GLU A 186 -4.11 -11.30 0.80
C GLU A 186 -4.15 -10.34 -0.41
N THR A 187 -3.04 -9.72 -0.80
CA THR A 187 -2.95 -9.04 -2.11
C THR A 187 -2.96 -10.03 -3.28
N GLY A 188 -2.56 -11.30 -3.05
CA GLY A 188 -2.85 -12.40 -3.97
C GLY A 188 -1.68 -12.98 -4.77
N GLY A 189 -0.46 -12.44 -4.66
CA GLY A 189 0.77 -13.04 -5.21
C GLY A 189 1.03 -12.78 -6.71
N GLY A 190 0.06 -12.25 -7.45
CA GLY A 190 0.23 -11.91 -8.87
C GLY A 190 1.30 -10.84 -9.11
N ARG A 191 1.85 -10.81 -10.34
CA ARG A 191 2.75 -9.76 -10.84
C ARG A 191 2.40 -9.35 -12.27
N GLU A 192 2.44 -8.06 -12.54
CA GLU A 192 2.09 -7.44 -13.82
C GLU A 192 3.17 -6.45 -14.28
N SER A 193 3.05 -5.98 -15.53
CA SER A 193 3.94 -4.98 -16.15
C SER A 193 5.36 -5.50 -16.47
N GLY A 194 6.37 -5.14 -15.70
CA GLY A 194 7.78 -5.33 -16.05
C GLY A 194 8.40 -6.67 -15.63
N SER A 195 9.73 -6.68 -15.54
CA SER A 195 10.54 -7.89 -15.31
C SER A 195 10.17 -9.02 -16.28
N ASP A 196 9.83 -10.18 -15.74
CA ASP A 196 9.41 -11.38 -16.44
C ASP A 196 7.95 -11.74 -16.14
N ALA A 197 7.12 -10.74 -15.75
CA ALA A 197 5.68 -10.92 -15.51
C ALA A 197 4.95 -11.52 -16.72
N TRP A 198 5.45 -11.27 -17.93
CA TRP A 198 4.95 -11.88 -19.17
C TRP A 198 4.94 -13.42 -19.14
N LYS A 199 5.79 -14.06 -18.31
CA LYS A 199 5.81 -15.53 -18.15
C LYS A 199 4.49 -16.10 -17.61
N ALA A 200 3.69 -15.32 -16.88
CA ALA A 200 2.37 -15.75 -16.41
C ALA A 200 1.35 -15.93 -17.56
N TYR A 201 1.62 -15.30 -18.71
CA TYR A 201 0.76 -15.34 -19.91
C TYR A 201 1.28 -16.36 -20.94
N MET A 202 2.29 -17.16 -20.60
CA MET A 202 2.86 -18.20 -21.44
C MET A 202 3.00 -19.51 -20.66
N ARG A 203 3.03 -20.65 -21.36
CA ARG A 203 3.33 -21.96 -20.75
C ARG A 203 4.78 -22.35 -21.02
N ARG A 204 5.52 -22.75 -19.98
CA ARG A 204 6.88 -23.30 -20.13
C ARG A 204 6.80 -24.75 -20.64
N GLN A 205 7.68 -25.12 -21.56
CA GLN A 205 7.85 -26.49 -22.02
C GLN A 205 9.34 -26.85 -22.01
N THR A 206 9.68 -27.98 -21.38
CA THR A 206 11.01 -28.58 -21.46
C THR A 206 10.98 -29.68 -22.52
N SER A 207 11.85 -29.59 -23.53
CA SER A 207 11.88 -30.54 -24.65
C SER A 207 13.27 -31.17 -24.75
N ALA A 208 13.33 -32.49 -24.86
CA ALA A 208 14.53 -33.23 -25.21
C ALA A 208 14.33 -33.88 -26.58
N VAL A 209 15.25 -33.62 -27.51
CA VAL A 209 15.23 -34.21 -28.86
C VAL A 209 16.49 -35.07 -29.01
N ASN A 210 16.30 -36.39 -29.02
CA ASN A 210 17.38 -37.31 -29.39
C ASN A 210 17.46 -37.36 -30.93
N TYR A 211 18.51 -36.75 -31.50
CA TYR A 211 18.78 -36.81 -32.94
C TYR A 211 19.57 -38.06 -33.35
N GLY A 212 20.00 -38.87 -32.39
CA GLY A 212 20.66 -40.15 -32.65
C GLY A 212 19.66 -41.25 -32.99
N ASN A 213 20.16 -42.33 -33.58
CA ASN A 213 19.40 -43.56 -33.84
C ASN A 213 19.56 -44.60 -32.71
N ARG A 214 20.08 -44.19 -31.54
CA ARG A 214 20.30 -45.05 -30.38
C ARG A 214 19.53 -44.53 -29.18
N LEU A 215 18.82 -45.43 -28.50
CA LEU A 215 18.33 -45.22 -27.15
C LEU A 215 19.26 -45.96 -26.19
N PRO A 216 19.89 -45.28 -25.21
CA PRO A 216 20.70 -45.99 -24.23
C PRO A 216 19.80 -46.94 -23.45
N LEU A 217 20.11 -48.24 -23.49
CA LEU A 217 19.48 -49.22 -22.62
C LEU A 217 20.09 -49.09 -21.22
N ALA A 218 19.24 -48.98 -20.21
CA ALA A 218 19.68 -48.90 -18.82
C ALA A 218 20.24 -50.25 -18.35
N GLN A 219 21.14 -50.21 -17.36
CA GLN A 219 21.62 -51.38 -16.61
C GLN A 219 22.35 -52.46 -17.43
N GLY A 220 22.88 -52.11 -18.61
CA GLY A 220 23.62 -53.07 -19.45
C GLY A 220 22.76 -54.16 -20.08
N ILE A 221 21.42 -54.04 -19.99
CA ILE A 221 20.47 -54.95 -20.62
C ILE A 221 20.55 -54.77 -22.14
N GLN A 222 20.67 -55.87 -22.87
CA GLN A 222 20.61 -55.92 -24.34
C GLN A 222 19.36 -56.70 -24.75
N PHE A 223 18.58 -56.16 -25.68
CA PHE A 223 17.52 -56.89 -26.35
C PHE A 223 18.07 -57.38 -27.70
N ASP A 224 18.22 -58.70 -27.86
CA ASP A 224 18.51 -59.31 -29.15
C ASP A 224 17.18 -59.40 -29.94
N LEU A 225 16.97 -58.47 -30.87
CA LEU A 225 15.83 -58.39 -31.78
C LEU A 225 16.30 -58.39 -33.23
#